data_AF-A0A7J5DLC0-F1
#
_entry.id   AF-A0A7J5DLC0-F1
#
_cell.length_a   1.000
_cell.length_b   1.000
_cell.length_c   1.000
_cell.angle_alpha   90.00
_cell.angle_beta   90.00
_cell.angle_gamma   90.00
#
_symmetry.space_group_name_H-M   'P 1'
#
loop_
_entity.id
_entity.type
_entity.pdbx_description
1 polymer ?
#
loop_
_entity_poly.entity_id
_entity_poly.type
_entity_poly.pdbx_seq_one_letter_code
_entity_poly.pdbx_strand_id
1 'polypeptide(L)'
;MTHEMVTALGPLLAAEASAEAHACGEESGDLEQAVWLRLLERLDATGPPADPRRWVRRAVRSEARRSRRRARAERPYATEPADDGGPGPEQRAMTAARRRELHEAVRRLPGRCPALMAALLSPEDLTYREIAGELGISQGSLGPERSRCLGCLRRLLTAEVAAR
;
A
#
# COMPACT_ATOMS: atom_id res chain seq x y z
N MET A 1 4.66 -13.17 35.52
CA MET A 1 3.43 -13.96 35.81
C MET A 1 3.83 -15.32 36.41
N THR A 2 3.29 -15.72 37.57
CA THR A 2 3.66 -16.98 38.25
C THR A 2 2.80 -18.15 37.79
N HIS A 3 3.36 -19.36 37.80
CA HIS A 3 2.63 -20.60 37.48
C HIS A 3 1.38 -20.77 38.35
N GLU A 4 1.49 -20.52 39.66
CA GLU A 4 0.38 -20.59 40.61
C GLU A 4 -0.80 -19.69 40.22
N MET A 5 -0.52 -18.47 39.75
CA MET A 5 -1.56 -17.54 39.32
C MET A 5 -2.26 -17.99 38.04
N VAL A 6 -1.51 -18.59 37.10
CA VAL A 6 -2.09 -19.18 35.88
C VAL A 6 -3.02 -20.32 36.25
N THR A 7 -2.59 -21.23 37.14
CA THR A 7 -3.42 -22.35 37.61
C THR A 7 -4.67 -21.85 38.36
N ALA A 8 -4.54 -20.80 39.19
CA ALA A 8 -5.65 -20.30 40.00
C ALA A 8 -6.70 -19.51 39.21
N LEU A 9 -6.29 -18.77 38.18
CA LEU A 9 -7.16 -17.89 37.39
C LEU A 9 -7.60 -18.51 36.07
N GLY A 10 -6.86 -19.48 35.52
CA GLY A 10 -7.15 -20.09 34.22
C GLY A 10 -8.57 -20.64 34.07
N PRO A 11 -9.08 -21.46 35.00
CA PRO A 11 -10.45 -21.96 34.91
C PRO A 11 -11.51 -20.85 34.93
N LEU A 12 -11.28 -19.78 35.70
CA LEU A 12 -12.19 -18.63 35.74
C LEU A 12 -12.15 -17.85 34.43
N LEU A 13 -10.95 -17.60 33.90
CA LEU A 13 -10.78 -16.89 32.64
C LEU A 13 -11.41 -17.65 31.49
N ALA A 14 -11.14 -18.95 31.37
CA ALA A 14 -11.74 -19.80 30.34
C ALA A 14 -13.27 -19.79 30.41
N ALA A 15 -13.85 -19.90 31.62
CA ALA A 15 -15.30 -19.86 31.80
C ALA A 15 -15.91 -18.49 31.41
N GLU A 16 -15.28 -17.38 31.83
CA GLU A 16 -15.76 -16.04 31.48
C GLU A 16 -15.59 -15.73 29.99
N ALA A 17 -14.48 -16.14 29.39
CA ALA A 17 -14.19 -15.97 27.97
C ALA A 17 -15.18 -16.77 27.12
N SER A 18 -15.41 -18.04 27.45
CA SER A 18 -16.43 -18.88 26.79
C SER A 18 -17.83 -18.27 26.88
N ALA A 19 -18.21 -17.72 28.04
CA ALA A 19 -19.50 -17.07 28.22
C ALA A 19 -19.68 -15.80 27.37
N GLU A 20 -18.62 -15.03 27.13
CA GLU A 20 -18.70 -13.77 26.36
C GLU A 20 -18.45 -13.95 24.85
N ALA A 21 -17.69 -14.98 24.46
CA ALA A 21 -17.23 -15.26 23.10
C ALA A 21 -18.36 -15.23 22.06
N HIS A 22 -19.44 -15.99 22.32
CA HIS A 22 -20.58 -16.06 21.39
C HIS A 22 -21.21 -14.69 21.13
N ALA A 23 -21.35 -13.87 22.18
CA ALA A 23 -22.02 -12.59 22.07
C ALA A 23 -21.13 -11.48 21.48
N CYS A 24 -19.79 -11.65 21.46
CA CYS A 24 -18.88 -10.75 20.74
C CYS A 24 -18.46 -11.24 19.35
N GLY A 25 -18.78 -12.48 18.98
CA GLY A 25 -18.37 -13.05 17.69
C GLY A 25 -16.87 -13.33 17.62
N GLU A 26 -16.23 -13.62 18.75
CA GLU A 26 -14.83 -14.01 18.86
C GLU A 26 -14.72 -15.46 19.32
N GLU A 27 -13.54 -16.06 19.13
CA GLU A 27 -13.19 -17.30 19.80
C GLU A 27 -12.87 -17.04 21.28
N SER A 28 -13.20 -18.00 22.15
CA SER A 28 -12.88 -17.85 23.57
C SER A 28 -11.37 -17.75 23.79
N GLY A 29 -10.57 -18.48 23.02
CA GLY A 29 -9.10 -18.46 23.09
C GLY A 29 -8.51 -17.07 22.88
N ASP A 30 -9.06 -16.27 21.97
CA ASP A 30 -8.58 -14.91 21.72
C ASP A 30 -8.85 -13.98 22.91
N LEU A 31 -10.03 -14.11 23.53
CA LEU A 31 -10.36 -13.37 24.75
C LEU A 31 -9.46 -13.78 25.92
N GLU A 32 -9.18 -15.08 26.07
CA GLU A 32 -8.26 -15.60 27.09
C GLU A 32 -6.85 -15.06 26.89
N GLN A 33 -6.32 -15.16 25.67
CA GLN A 33 -5.00 -14.66 25.31
C GLN A 33 -4.87 -13.16 25.59
N ALA A 34 -5.85 -12.36 25.15
CA ALA A 34 -5.83 -10.91 25.36
C ALA A 34 -5.87 -10.53 26.85
N VAL A 35 -6.64 -11.25 27.66
CA VAL A 35 -6.70 -10.99 29.11
C VAL A 35 -5.42 -11.43 29.81
N TRP A 36 -4.82 -12.56 29.41
CA TRP A 36 -3.52 -12.99 29.94
C TRP A 36 -2.42 -11.99 29.63
N LEU A 37 -2.35 -11.49 28.40
CA LEU A 37 -1.39 -10.47 28.00
C LEU A 37 -1.54 -9.20 28.84
N ARG A 38 -2.78 -8.72 29.02
CA ARG A 38 -3.07 -7.56 29.87
C ARG A 38 -2.70 -7.79 31.33
N LEU A 39 -2.81 -9.02 31.83
CA LEU A 39 -2.41 -9.34 33.19
C LEU A 39 -0.89 -9.30 33.31
N LEU A 40 -0.18 -9.89 32.34
CA LEU A 40 1.28 -9.87 32.27
C LEU A 40 1.82 -8.44 32.28
N GLU A 41 1.34 -7.60 31.35
CA GLU A 41 1.74 -6.18 31.25
C GLU A 41 1.44 -5.41 32.54
N ARG A 42 0.28 -5.67 33.16
CA ARG A 42 -0.09 -5.03 34.43
C ARG A 42 0.87 -5.40 35.56
N LEU A 43 1.25 -6.67 35.64
CA LEU A 43 2.16 -7.17 36.67
C LEU A 43 3.52 -6.50 36.55
N ASP A 44 4.01 -6.33 35.33
CA ASP A 44 5.30 -5.70 35.06
C ASP A 44 5.27 -4.20 35.39
N ALA A 45 4.15 -3.51 35.09
CA ALA A 45 4.03 -2.07 35.30
C ALA A 45 3.64 -1.67 36.73
N THR A 46 2.72 -2.41 37.36
CA THR A 46 2.04 -1.99 38.61
C THR A 46 1.86 -3.11 39.63
N GLY A 47 2.36 -4.31 39.34
CA GLY A 47 2.17 -5.47 40.20
C GLY A 47 0.75 -6.08 40.16
N PRO A 48 0.49 -7.08 41.01
CA PRO A 48 -0.77 -7.83 40.98
C PRO A 48 -1.96 -6.95 41.36
N PRO A 49 -3.14 -7.14 40.72
CA PRO A 49 -4.37 -6.50 41.18
C PRO A 49 -4.73 -6.97 42.59
N ALA A 50 -5.29 -6.07 43.41
CA ALA A 50 -5.73 -6.39 44.77
C ALA A 50 -6.80 -7.51 44.82
N ASP A 51 -7.63 -7.61 43.78
CA ASP A 51 -8.56 -8.72 43.57
C ASP A 51 -8.40 -9.25 42.14
N PRO A 52 -7.56 -10.29 41.95
CA PRO A 52 -7.29 -10.86 40.63
C PRO A 52 -8.51 -11.47 39.96
N ARG A 53 -9.40 -12.12 40.72
CA ARG A 53 -10.60 -12.76 40.15
C ARG A 53 -11.57 -11.71 39.61
N ARG A 54 -11.83 -10.66 40.38
CA ARG A 54 -12.67 -9.55 39.93
C ARG A 54 -12.04 -8.76 38.80
N TRP A 55 -10.73 -8.61 38.81
CA TRP A 55 -9.99 -7.99 37.72
C TRP A 55 -10.16 -8.80 36.42
N VAL A 56 -10.00 -10.13 36.45
CA VAL A 56 -10.19 -11.01 35.28
C VAL A 56 -11.59 -10.86 34.69
N ARG A 57 -12.65 -10.96 35.50
CA ARG A 57 -14.04 -10.79 35.01
C ARG A 57 -14.26 -9.44 34.33
N ARG A 58 -13.68 -8.37 34.89
CA ARG A 58 -13.73 -7.03 34.28
C ARG A 58 -12.92 -6.93 33.00
N ALA A 59 -11.75 -7.57 32.96
CA ALA A 59 -10.88 -7.59 31.81
C ALA A 59 -11.54 -8.30 30.63
N VAL A 60 -12.14 -9.46 30.84
CA VAL A 60 -12.90 -10.22 29.82
C VAL A 60 -14.06 -9.37 29.27
N ARG A 61 -14.91 -8.82 30.14
CA ARG A 61 -16.03 -7.96 29.70
C ARG A 61 -15.57 -6.71 28.94
N SER A 62 -14.42 -6.15 29.33
CA SER A 62 -13.82 -5.03 28.61
C SER A 62 -13.34 -5.46 27.23
N GLU A 63 -12.76 -6.66 27.09
CA GLU A 63 -12.27 -7.18 25.83
C GLU A 63 -13.43 -7.52 24.89
N ALA A 64 -14.42 -8.25 25.37
CA ALA A 64 -15.62 -8.58 24.61
C ALA A 64 -16.34 -7.32 24.09
N ARG A 65 -16.40 -6.24 24.89
CA ARG A 65 -16.95 -4.95 24.44
C ARG A 65 -16.08 -4.27 23.37
N ARG A 66 -14.75 -4.38 23.46
CA ARG A 66 -13.83 -3.83 22.46
C ARG A 66 -13.95 -4.56 21.14
N SER A 67 -13.95 -5.89 21.19
CA SER A 67 -14.21 -6.74 20.03
C SER A 67 -15.54 -6.39 19.37
N ARG A 68 -16.66 -6.34 20.12
CA ARG A 68 -17.97 -5.95 19.56
C ARG A 68 -17.95 -4.58 18.88
N ARG A 69 -17.19 -3.62 19.43
CA ARG A 69 -17.06 -2.29 18.83
C ARG A 69 -16.25 -2.34 17.53
N ARG A 70 -15.18 -3.15 17.48
CA ARG A 70 -14.38 -3.38 16.28
C ARG A 70 -15.22 -4.07 15.20
N ALA A 71 -15.85 -5.19 15.51
CA ALA A 71 -16.71 -5.93 14.59
C ALA A 71 -17.85 -5.08 14.02
N ARG A 72 -18.40 -4.14 14.81
CA ARG A 72 -19.41 -3.17 14.32
C ARG A 72 -18.84 -2.06 13.42
N ALA A 73 -17.57 -1.71 13.60
CA ALA A 73 -16.88 -0.71 12.79
C ALA A 73 -16.31 -1.33 11.50
N GLU A 74 -15.96 -2.61 11.55
CA GLU A 74 -15.54 -3.41 10.41
C GLU A 74 -16.74 -3.60 9.46
N ARG A 75 -16.52 -3.27 8.18
CA ARG A 75 -17.50 -3.48 7.12
C ARG A 75 -16.96 -4.60 6.23
N PRO A 76 -17.59 -5.78 6.22
CA PRO A 76 -17.23 -6.81 5.26
C PRO A 76 -17.33 -6.22 3.84
N TYR A 77 -16.35 -6.50 3.01
CA TYR A 77 -16.51 -6.22 1.59
C TYR A 77 -17.67 -7.07 1.04
N ALA A 78 -18.51 -6.49 0.20
CA ALA A 78 -19.63 -7.21 -0.42
C ALA A 78 -19.16 -8.34 -1.35
N THR A 79 -17.94 -8.23 -1.86
CA THR A 79 -17.23 -9.21 -2.66
C THR A 79 -15.76 -9.09 -2.30
N GLU A 80 -14.99 -10.17 -2.36
CA GLU A 80 -13.53 -10.03 -2.27
C GLU A 80 -13.05 -9.01 -3.31
N PRO A 81 -12.17 -8.07 -2.93
CA PRO A 81 -11.58 -7.16 -3.90
C PRO A 81 -10.86 -8.00 -4.96
N ALA A 82 -11.43 -8.05 -6.15
CA ALA A 82 -10.74 -8.64 -7.28
C ALA A 82 -9.54 -7.75 -7.61
N ASP A 83 -8.39 -8.38 -7.87
CA ASP A 83 -7.28 -7.71 -8.55
C ASP A 83 -7.84 -7.16 -9.87
N ASP A 84 -7.74 -5.85 -10.06
CA ASP A 84 -8.25 -5.19 -11.27
C ASP A 84 -7.44 -5.57 -12.53
N GLY A 85 -6.39 -6.39 -12.36
CA GLY A 85 -5.47 -6.82 -13.40
C GLY A 85 -4.62 -5.66 -13.93
N GLY A 86 -4.75 -4.49 -13.31
CA GLY A 86 -4.06 -3.28 -13.65
C GLY A 86 -2.65 -3.25 -13.08
N PRO A 87 -1.84 -2.27 -13.49
CA PRO A 87 -0.52 -2.10 -12.92
C PRO A 87 -0.62 -1.77 -11.42
N GLY A 88 0.09 -2.53 -10.60
CA GLY A 88 0.28 -2.23 -9.18
C GLY A 88 0.92 -0.85 -8.95
N PRO A 89 0.88 -0.33 -7.72
CA PRO A 89 1.44 0.98 -7.39
C PRO A 89 2.93 1.08 -7.73
N GLU A 90 3.71 0.01 -7.55
CA GLU A 90 5.12 -0.06 -7.91
C GLU A 90 5.31 0.09 -9.42
N GLN A 91 4.53 -0.65 -10.22
CA GLN A 91 4.61 -0.58 -11.67
C GLN A 91 4.21 0.80 -12.19
N ARG A 92 3.19 1.44 -11.58
CA ARG A 92 2.81 2.83 -11.88
C ARG A 92 3.93 3.80 -11.55
N ALA A 93 4.56 3.65 -10.38
CA ALA A 93 5.68 4.49 -9.95
C ALA A 93 6.89 4.35 -10.89
N MET A 94 7.25 3.12 -11.26
CA MET A 94 8.33 2.84 -12.21
C MET A 94 8.03 3.42 -13.59
N THR A 95 6.80 3.29 -14.07
CA THR A 95 6.37 3.83 -15.37
C THR A 95 6.46 5.37 -15.37
N ALA A 96 6.00 6.01 -14.28
CA ALA A 96 6.08 7.44 -14.12
C ALA A 96 7.54 7.93 -14.03
N ALA A 97 8.42 7.19 -13.33
CA ALA A 97 9.84 7.49 -13.26
C ALA A 97 10.50 7.42 -14.64
N ARG A 98 10.31 6.32 -15.38
CA ARG A 98 10.82 6.16 -16.76
C ARG A 98 10.32 7.27 -17.70
N ARG A 99 9.06 7.70 -17.56
CA ARG A 99 8.50 8.80 -18.35
C ARG A 99 9.18 10.14 -18.04
N ARG A 100 9.46 10.43 -16.76
CA ARG A 100 10.20 11.64 -16.37
C ARG A 100 11.61 11.65 -16.94
N GLU A 101 12.33 10.54 -16.82
CA GLU A 101 13.69 10.38 -17.39
C GLU A 101 13.68 10.56 -18.91
N LEU A 102 12.72 9.93 -19.61
CA LEU A 102 12.57 10.08 -21.05
C LEU A 102 12.32 11.54 -21.45
N HIS A 103 11.42 12.25 -20.78
CA HIS A 103 11.14 13.65 -21.09
C HIS A 103 12.33 14.56 -20.79
N GLU A 104 13.13 14.25 -19.77
CA GLU A 104 14.37 14.97 -19.49
C GLU A 104 15.42 14.76 -20.59
N ALA A 105 15.62 13.52 -21.02
CA ALA A 105 16.48 13.18 -22.14
C ALA A 105 16.04 13.90 -23.44
N VAL A 106 14.73 13.95 -23.71
CA VAL A 106 14.17 14.65 -24.87
C VAL A 106 14.49 16.15 -24.85
N ARG A 107 14.37 16.81 -23.69
CA ARG A 107 14.70 18.25 -23.55
C ARG A 107 16.17 18.57 -23.86
N ARG A 108 17.06 17.58 -23.75
CA ARG A 108 18.50 17.72 -23.98
C ARG A 108 18.94 17.40 -25.42
N LEU A 109 18.00 17.02 -26.29
CA LEU A 109 18.32 16.71 -27.68
C LEU A 109 18.76 17.96 -28.46
N PRO A 110 19.62 17.81 -29.48
CA PRO A 110 20.11 18.94 -30.26
C PRO A 110 19.09 19.44 -31.30
N GLY A 111 19.13 20.74 -31.57
CA GLY A 111 18.39 21.39 -32.65
C GLY A 111 16.87 21.28 -32.48
N ARG A 112 16.16 20.93 -33.55
CA ARG A 112 14.69 20.80 -33.55
C ARG A 112 14.15 19.50 -32.96
N CYS A 113 15.02 18.59 -32.51
CA CYS A 113 14.61 17.29 -32.01
C CYS A 113 13.80 17.29 -30.71
N PRO A 114 14.04 18.18 -29.72
CA PRO A 114 13.18 18.26 -28.54
C PRO A 114 11.72 18.53 -28.90
N ALA A 115 11.47 19.49 -29.79
CA ALA A 115 10.11 19.87 -30.20
C ALA A 115 9.40 18.72 -30.94
N LEU A 116 10.09 18.08 -31.89
CA LEU A 116 9.53 16.93 -32.61
C LEU A 116 9.23 15.74 -31.68
N MET A 117 10.16 15.40 -30.78
CA MET A 117 9.96 14.28 -29.85
C MET A 117 8.89 14.59 -28.80
N ALA A 118 8.78 15.84 -28.34
CA ALA A 118 7.72 16.25 -27.43
C ALA A 118 6.34 16.13 -28.07
N ALA A 119 6.18 16.57 -29.32
CA ALA A 119 4.93 16.44 -30.07
C ALA A 119 4.54 14.97 -30.29
N LEU A 120 5.51 14.10 -30.62
CA LEU A 120 5.29 12.65 -30.78
C LEU A 120 4.99 11.91 -29.46
N LEU A 121 5.33 12.50 -28.31
CA LEU A 121 5.06 11.94 -26.99
C LEU A 121 3.86 12.60 -26.31
N SER A 122 3.18 13.54 -27.00
CA SER A 122 2.02 14.23 -26.44
C SER A 122 0.88 13.23 -26.20
N PRO A 123 0.18 13.31 -25.05
CA PRO A 123 -1.03 12.52 -24.81
C PRO A 123 -2.22 12.94 -25.68
N GLU A 124 -2.09 14.00 -26.47
CA GLU A 124 -3.13 14.49 -27.38
C GLU A 124 -3.23 13.69 -28.69
N ASP A 125 -2.33 12.70 -28.90
CA ASP A 125 -2.31 11.82 -30.08
C ASP A 125 -2.31 12.58 -31.43
N LEU A 126 -1.50 13.65 -31.52
CA LEU A 126 -1.40 14.49 -32.70
C LEU A 126 -1.07 13.69 -33.97
N THR A 127 -1.76 14.02 -35.06
CA THR A 127 -1.48 13.44 -36.37
C THR A 127 -0.19 14.00 -36.95
N TYR A 128 0.43 13.26 -37.87
CA TYR A 128 1.65 13.71 -38.55
C TYR A 128 1.48 15.04 -39.30
N ARG A 129 0.27 15.33 -39.78
CA ARG A 129 -0.06 16.60 -40.43
C ARG A 129 -0.06 17.76 -39.43
N GLU A 130 -0.64 17.56 -38.25
CA GLU A 130 -0.66 18.57 -37.17
C GLU A 130 0.75 18.85 -36.67
N ILE A 131 1.52 17.81 -36.37
CA ILE A 131 2.92 17.94 -35.95
C ILE A 131 3.74 18.68 -37.01
N ALA A 132 3.60 18.33 -38.29
CA ALA A 132 4.31 19.01 -39.37
C ALA A 132 3.93 20.50 -39.47
N GLY A 133 2.64 20.81 -39.31
CA GLY A 133 2.11 22.17 -39.29
C GLY A 133 2.67 23.00 -38.12
N GLU A 134 2.62 22.47 -36.90
CA GLU A 134 3.15 23.13 -35.70
C GLU A 134 4.65 23.39 -35.77
N LEU A 135 5.41 22.45 -36.36
CA LEU A 135 6.87 22.55 -36.47
C LEU A 135 7.32 23.34 -37.71
N GLY A 136 6.40 23.78 -38.57
CA GLY A 136 6.72 24.51 -39.80
C GLY A 136 7.54 23.70 -40.81
N ILE A 137 7.32 22.39 -40.88
CA ILE A 137 8.02 21.48 -41.80
C ILE A 137 7.04 20.81 -42.77
N SER A 138 7.55 20.29 -43.89
CA SER A 138 6.69 19.51 -44.78
C SER A 138 6.37 18.16 -44.16
N GLN A 139 5.14 17.66 -44.35
CA GLN A 139 4.77 16.32 -43.88
C GLN A 139 5.73 15.23 -44.43
N GLY A 140 6.22 15.39 -45.67
CA GLY A 140 7.21 14.48 -46.26
C GLY A 140 8.58 14.48 -45.55
N SER A 141 8.95 15.57 -44.89
CA SER A 141 10.20 15.66 -44.12
C SER A 141 10.11 15.07 -42.70
N LEU A 142 8.90 14.82 -42.19
CA LEU A 142 8.68 14.35 -40.82
C LEU A 142 9.30 12.96 -40.56
N GLY A 143 9.22 12.04 -41.53
CA GLY A 143 9.79 10.70 -41.41
C GLY A 143 11.31 10.69 -41.23
N PRO A 144 12.07 11.28 -42.17
CA PRO A 144 13.52 11.45 -42.02
C PRO A 144 13.91 12.16 -40.73
N GLU A 145 13.18 13.23 -40.36
CA GLU A 145 13.47 14.00 -39.15
C GLU A 145 13.21 13.20 -37.88
N ARG A 146 12.13 12.41 -37.82
CA ARG A 146 11.82 11.49 -36.73
C ARG A 146 12.93 10.44 -36.58
N SER A 147 13.39 9.85 -37.67
CA SER A 147 14.48 8.87 -37.65
C SER A 147 15.77 9.48 -37.09
N ARG A 148 16.14 10.67 -37.56
CA ARG A 148 17.29 11.44 -37.08
C ARG A 148 17.20 11.72 -35.58
N CYS A 149 16.06 12.21 -35.11
CA CYS A 149 15.85 12.57 -33.71
C CYS A 149 15.79 11.37 -32.77
N LEU A 150 15.16 10.26 -33.17
CA LEU A 150 15.24 8.99 -32.44
C LEU A 150 16.68 8.46 -32.37
N GLY A 151 17.48 8.64 -33.43
CA GLY A 151 18.90 8.31 -33.43
C GLY A 151 19.69 9.14 -32.39
N CYS A 152 19.42 10.44 -32.29
CA CYS A 152 20.00 11.30 -31.26
C CYS A 152 19.60 10.84 -29.85
N LEU A 153 18.32 10.53 -29.64
CA LEU A 153 17.79 10.10 -28.35
C LEU A 153 18.39 8.76 -27.89
N ARG A 154 18.50 7.79 -28.80
CA ARG A 154 19.16 6.51 -28.49
C ARG A 154 20.60 6.72 -28.03
N ARG A 155 21.39 7.52 -28.74
CA ARG A 155 22.79 7.80 -28.35
C ARG A 155 22.88 8.45 -26.96
N LEU A 156 22.01 9.41 -26.68
CA LEU A 156 21.98 10.11 -25.39
C LEU A 156 21.60 9.15 -24.24
N LEU A 157 20.54 8.37 -24.41
CA LEU A 157 20.10 7.40 -23.39
C LEU A 157 21.13 6.27 -23.17
N THR A 158 21.79 5.77 -24.23
CA THR A 158 22.84 4.76 -24.08
C THR A 158 24.01 5.28 -23.23
N ALA A 159 24.41 6.54 -23.41
CA ALA A 159 25.47 7.14 -22.60
C ALA A 159 25.05 7.31 -21.13
N GLU A 160 23.80 7.69 -20.87
CA GLU A 160 23.28 7.83 -19.50
C GLU A 160 23.14 6.50 -18.76
N VAL A 161 22.68 5.46 -19.46
CA VAL A 161 22.59 4.11 -18.88
C VAL A 161 23.98 3.56 -18.59
N ALA A 162 24.97 3.78 -19.46
CA ALA A 162 26.34 3.35 -19.23
C ALA A 162 27.06 4.10 -18.10
N ALA A 163 26.57 5.29 -17.72
CA ALA A 163 27.13 6.12 -16.65
C ALA A 163 26.50 5.84 -15.27
N ARG A 164 25.46 5.01 -15.20
CA ARG A 164 24.82 4.53 -13.96
C ARG A 164 25.41 3.19 -13.54
#